data_AF-A0A421CMU2-F1
#
_entry.id   AF-A0A421CMU2-F1
#
_cell.length_a   1.000
_cell.length_b   1.000
_cell.length_c   1.000
_cell.angle_alpha   90.00
_cell.angle_beta   90.00
_cell.angle_gamma   90.00
#
_symmetry.space_group_name_H-M   'P 1'
#
loop_
_entity.id
_entity.type
_entity.pdbx_description
1 polymer ?
#
loop_
_entity_poly.entity_id
_entity_poly.type
_entity_poly.pdbx_seq_one_letter_code
_entity_poly.pdbx_strand_id
1 'polypeptide(L)'
;MKFEFRLERLKDLKKILEDNARLELGKKSKQRQLVEDEIKQISNKIDTFSDEFTKEVKDTISITKLSNMIEYKNHLNEQLSQLHLVLHEKLQEEEIARQNYLKAKNEKDILQKLKDKRFDEFKIQEKRANIKELDEIARLNHQPREENYE
;
A
#
# COMPACT_ATOMS: atom_id res chain seq x y z
N MET A 1 -24.71 -22.23 -18.97
CA MET A 1 -23.23 -22.28 -19.22
C MET A 1 -22.52 -21.76 -17.97
N LYS A 2 -21.23 -22.06 -17.73
CA LYS A 2 -20.47 -21.46 -16.61
C LYS A 2 -19.55 -20.35 -17.12
N PHE A 3 -19.50 -19.22 -16.42
CA PHE A 3 -18.58 -18.13 -16.75
C PHE A 3 -17.14 -18.49 -16.36
N GLU A 4 -16.20 -18.31 -17.30
CA GLU A 4 -14.77 -18.49 -17.06
C GLU A 4 -13.99 -17.23 -17.48
N PHE A 5 -13.26 -16.66 -16.54
CA PHE A 5 -12.40 -15.51 -16.81
C PHE A 5 -11.00 -15.98 -17.19
N ARG A 6 -10.63 -15.86 -18.47
CA ARG A 6 -9.36 -16.33 -19.02
C ARG A 6 -8.12 -15.75 -18.33
N LEU A 7 -8.24 -14.59 -17.69
CA LEU A 7 -7.14 -13.89 -17.00
C LEU A 7 -7.18 -14.08 -15.47
N GLU A 8 -7.91 -15.07 -14.95
CA GLU A 8 -8.01 -15.29 -13.50
C GLU A 8 -6.63 -15.52 -12.86
N ARG A 9 -5.78 -16.37 -13.48
CA ARG A 9 -4.40 -16.62 -12.98
C ARG A 9 -3.55 -15.35 -12.94
N LEU A 10 -3.68 -14.49 -13.94
CA LEU A 10 -2.95 -13.21 -13.97
C LEU A 10 -3.44 -12.27 -12.88
N LYS A 11 -4.76 -12.25 -12.62
CA LYS A 11 -5.35 -11.45 -11.55
C LYS A 11 -4.88 -11.93 -10.17
N ASP A 12 -4.80 -13.25 -9.97
CA ASP A 12 -4.29 -13.82 -8.71
C ASP A 12 -2.81 -13.47 -8.50
N LEU A 13 -2.00 -13.53 -9.56
CA LEU A 13 -0.61 -13.06 -9.50
C LEU A 13 -0.53 -11.57 -9.13
N LYS A 14 -1.37 -10.72 -9.72
CA LYS A 14 -1.40 -9.28 -9.40
C LYS A 14 -1.83 -9.02 -7.96
N LYS A 15 -2.73 -9.83 -7.40
CA LYS A 15 -3.08 -9.78 -5.98
C LYS A 15 -1.88 -10.10 -5.08
N ILE A 16 -1.13 -11.15 -5.39
CA ILE A 16 0.09 -11.50 -4.64
C ILE A 16 1.12 -10.36 -4.70
N LEU A 17 1.29 -9.74 -5.87
CA LEU A 17 2.19 -8.60 -6.03
C LEU A 17 1.74 -7.36 -5.24
N GLU A 18 0.43 -7.08 -5.19
CA GLU A 18 -0.14 -6.04 -4.31
C GLU A 18 0.18 -6.35 -2.84
N ASP A 19 -0.06 -7.59 -2.40
CA ASP A 19 0.18 -8.01 -1.03
C ASP A 19 1.66 -7.88 -0.64
N ASN A 20 2.58 -8.29 -1.51
CA ASN A 20 4.02 -8.13 -1.30
C ASN A 20 4.43 -6.65 -1.23
N ALA A 21 3.91 -5.81 -2.14
CA ALA A 21 4.19 -4.38 -2.12
C ALA A 21 3.66 -3.69 -0.85
N ARG A 22 2.51 -4.14 -0.34
CA ARG A 22 1.95 -3.68 0.94
C ARG A 22 2.84 -4.05 2.12
N LEU A 23 3.36 -5.29 2.14
CA LEU A 23 4.29 -5.73 3.19
C LEU A 23 5.59 -4.93 3.18
N GLU A 24 6.16 -4.70 1.99
CA GLU A 24 7.36 -3.87 1.85
C GLU A 24 7.12 -2.42 2.29
N LEU A 25 5.99 -1.82 1.92
CA LEU A 25 5.61 -0.49 2.42
C LEU A 25 5.54 -0.46 3.95
N GLY A 26 4.90 -1.47 4.57
CA GLY A 26 4.83 -1.57 6.03
C GLY A 26 6.22 -1.68 6.68
N LYS A 27 7.12 -2.45 6.07
CA LYS A 27 8.52 -2.56 6.52
C LYS A 27 9.26 -1.23 6.44
N LYS A 28 9.14 -0.51 5.32
CA LYS A 28 9.77 0.81 5.14
C LYS A 28 9.22 1.86 6.10
N SER A 29 7.90 1.89 6.30
CA SER A 29 7.26 2.79 7.26
C SER A 29 7.74 2.51 8.69
N LYS A 30 7.87 1.24 9.09
CA LYS A 30 8.43 0.88 10.39
C LYS A 30 9.90 1.32 10.54
N GLN A 31 10.71 1.17 9.48
CA GLN A 31 12.11 1.63 9.49
C GLN A 31 12.21 3.15 9.68
N ARG A 32 11.39 3.93 8.96
CA ARG A 32 11.31 5.39 9.17
C ARG A 32 10.93 5.71 10.62
N GLN A 33 9.91 5.04 11.16
CA GLN A 33 9.42 5.31 12.50
C GLN A 33 10.48 5.05 13.57
N LEU A 34 11.30 4.01 13.43
CA LEU A 34 12.42 3.75 14.33
C LEU A 34 13.41 4.93 14.36
N VAL A 35 13.75 5.48 13.19
CA VAL A 35 14.65 6.65 13.10
C VAL A 35 14.00 7.90 13.71
N GLU A 36 12.69 8.11 13.53
CA GLU A 36 11.98 9.22 14.17
C GLU A 36 11.97 9.10 15.70
N ASP A 37 11.85 7.89 16.21
CA ASP A 37 11.89 7.64 17.65
C ASP A 37 13.31 7.82 18.20
N GLU A 38 14.35 7.43 17.46
CA GLU A 38 15.75 7.74 17.79
C GLU A 38 16.01 9.26 17.80
N ILE A 39 15.51 10.00 16.82
CA ILE A 39 15.58 11.47 16.77
C ILE A 39 14.96 12.07 18.04
N LYS A 40 13.74 11.66 18.40
CA LYS A 40 13.09 12.14 19.64
C LYS A 40 13.92 11.85 20.88
N GLN A 41 14.53 10.65 20.97
CA GLN A 41 15.39 10.31 22.10
C GLN A 41 16.62 11.22 22.18
N ILE A 42 17.28 11.50 21.06
CA ILE A 42 18.43 12.41 21.03
C ILE A 42 18.01 13.85 21.32
N SER A 43 16.90 14.33 20.76
CA SER A 43 16.35 15.66 21.07
C SER A 43 16.06 15.82 22.56
N ASN A 44 15.39 14.85 23.18
CA ASN A 44 15.13 14.88 24.63
C ASN A 44 16.43 14.87 25.46
N LYS A 45 17.46 14.15 25.01
CA LYS A 45 18.79 14.18 25.65
C LYS A 45 19.44 15.55 25.53
N ILE A 46 19.36 16.20 24.37
CA ILE A 46 19.88 17.55 24.15
C ILE A 46 19.15 18.56 25.05
N ASP A 47 17.83 18.46 25.17
CA ASP A 47 17.04 19.35 26.03
C ASP A 47 17.43 19.18 27.50
N THR A 48 17.47 17.93 27.98
CA THR A 48 17.89 17.60 29.35
C THR A 48 19.32 18.10 29.63
N PHE A 49 20.23 17.84 28.69
CA PHE A 49 21.60 18.32 28.79
C PHE A 49 21.70 19.85 28.79
N SER A 50 20.86 20.53 28.01
CA SER A 50 20.84 22.01 27.95
C SER A 50 20.33 22.61 29.25
N ASP A 51 19.35 21.99 29.90
CA ASP A 51 18.89 22.37 31.23
C ASP A 51 19.98 22.19 32.30
N GLU A 52 20.69 21.06 32.26
CA GLU A 52 21.82 20.78 33.15
C GLU A 52 22.96 21.77 32.93
N PHE A 53 23.33 22.02 31.67
CA PHE A 53 24.33 23.02 31.28
C PHE A 53 24.00 24.41 31.81
N THR A 54 22.74 24.83 31.70
CA THR A 54 22.29 26.15 32.16
C THR A 54 22.35 26.27 33.68
N LYS A 55 22.10 25.19 34.43
CA LYS A 55 22.25 25.17 35.89
C LYS A 55 23.71 25.21 36.29
N GLU A 56 24.53 24.36 35.68
CA GLU A 56 25.97 24.24 35.95
C GLU A 56 26.75 25.53 35.68
N VAL A 57 26.43 26.26 34.61
CA VAL A 57 27.11 27.52 34.24
C VAL A 57 26.76 28.68 35.20
N LYS A 58 25.64 28.60 35.94
CA LYS A 58 25.31 29.60 36.97
C LYS A 58 26.19 29.46 38.22
N ASP A 59 26.79 28.29 38.42
CA ASP A 59 27.72 28.02 39.51
C ASP A 59 29.18 28.23 39.07
N THR A 60 30.12 28.14 40.01
CA THR A 60 31.55 28.24 39.69
C THR A 60 32.02 26.95 39.02
N ILE A 61 32.12 26.96 37.70
CA ILE A 61 32.51 25.79 36.90
C ILE A 61 34.01 25.82 36.54
N SER A 62 34.65 24.65 36.47
CA SER A 62 36.02 24.56 35.95
C SER A 62 36.03 24.67 34.42
N ILE A 63 37.07 25.29 33.87
CA ILE A 63 37.25 25.44 32.41
C ILE A 63 37.23 24.07 31.71
N THR A 64 37.84 23.06 32.32
CA THR A 64 37.90 21.69 31.79
C THR A 64 36.50 21.08 31.68
N LYS A 65 35.66 21.26 32.71
CA LYS A 65 34.28 20.76 32.71
C LYS A 65 33.44 21.47 31.65
N LEU A 66 33.60 22.79 31.52
CA LEU A 66 32.93 23.57 30.48
C LEU A 66 33.31 23.09 29.06
N SER A 67 34.59 22.82 28.81
CA SER A 67 35.05 22.28 27.51
C SER A 67 34.39 20.94 27.19
N ASN A 68 34.41 20.00 28.14
CA ASN A 68 33.80 18.68 27.98
C ASN A 68 32.29 18.77 27.69
N MET A 69 31.60 19.70 28.36
CA MET A 69 30.17 19.93 28.12
C MET A 69 29.89 20.47 26.72
N ILE A 70 30.71 21.41 26.22
CA ILE A 70 30.58 21.94 24.86
C ILE A 70 30.85 20.84 23.82
N GLU A 71 31.89 20.04 24.01
CA GLU A 71 32.21 18.90 23.13
C GLU A 71 31.08 17.89 23.08
N TYR A 72 30.53 17.52 24.24
CA TYR A 72 29.40 16.60 24.30
C TYR A 72 28.13 17.15 23.62
N LYS A 73 27.85 18.45 23.79
CA LYS A 73 26.75 19.13 23.07
C LYS A 73 26.93 19.05 21.56
N ASN A 74 28.13 19.32 21.08
CA ASN A 74 28.45 19.25 19.66
C ASN A 74 28.27 17.83 19.14
N HIS A 75 28.74 16.84 19.89
CA HIS A 75 28.56 15.43 19.56
C HIS A 75 27.07 15.05 19.43
N LEU A 76 26.22 15.47 20.38
CA LEU A 76 24.78 15.21 20.31
C LEU A 76 24.12 15.89 19.08
N ASN A 77 24.52 17.13 18.77
CA ASN A 77 24.02 17.83 17.59
C ASN A 77 24.45 17.17 16.28
N GLU A 78 25.69 16.67 16.21
CA GLU A 78 26.19 15.90 15.06
C GLU A 78 25.40 14.61 14.90
N GLN A 79 25.18 13.85 15.99
CA GLN A 79 24.34 12.66 15.96
C GLN A 79 22.92 12.96 15.46
N LEU A 80 22.30 14.04 15.95
CA LEU A 80 20.98 14.46 15.51
C LEU A 80 20.96 14.82 14.01
N SER A 81 21.98 15.54 13.54
CA SER A 81 22.11 15.89 12.13
C SER A 81 22.23 14.64 11.24
N GLN A 82 23.03 13.65 11.65
CA GLN A 82 23.14 12.38 10.93
C GLN A 82 21.82 11.61 10.90
N LEU A 83 21.09 11.55 12.02
CA LEU A 83 19.78 10.92 12.07
C LEU A 83 18.77 11.60 11.14
N HIS A 84 18.82 12.93 10.99
CA HIS A 84 17.96 13.63 10.03
C HIS A 84 18.30 13.29 8.56
N LEU A 85 19.57 13.08 8.23
CA LEU A 85 19.97 12.60 6.90
C LEU A 85 19.40 11.20 6.64
N VAL A 86 19.55 10.29 7.60
CA VAL A 86 19.00 8.93 7.51
C VAL A 86 17.47 8.98 7.41
N LEU A 87 16.80 9.85 8.16
CA LEU A 87 15.35 10.03 8.10
C LEU A 87 14.91 10.43 6.69
N HIS A 88 15.63 11.37 6.07
CA HIS A 88 15.35 11.81 4.70
C HIS A 88 15.47 10.65 3.70
N GLU A 89 16.50 9.80 3.82
CA GLU A 89 16.62 8.58 3.01
C GLU A 89 15.45 7.62 3.25
N LYS A 90 15.04 7.41 4.50
CA LYS A 90 13.90 6.51 4.83
C LYS A 90 12.56 7.04 4.32
N LEU A 91 12.36 8.35 4.33
CA LEU A 91 11.19 8.98 3.70
C LEU A 91 11.15 8.72 2.19
N GLN A 92 12.29 8.83 1.51
CA GLN A 92 12.38 8.53 0.08
C GLN A 92 12.13 7.04 -0.21
N GLU A 93 12.72 6.14 0.58
CA GLU A 93 12.48 4.70 0.47
C GLU A 93 11.00 4.32 0.67
N GLU A 94 10.35 4.93 1.66
CA GLU A 94 8.91 4.72 1.93
C GLU A 94 8.04 5.25 0.79
N GLU A 95 8.34 6.42 0.25
CA GLU A 95 7.58 6.97 -0.87
C GLU A 95 7.71 6.10 -2.13
N ILE A 96 8.91 5.58 -2.42
CA ILE A 96 9.11 4.62 -3.52
C ILE A 96 8.27 3.36 -3.28
N ALA A 97 8.28 2.81 -2.06
CA ALA A 97 7.48 1.64 -1.72
C ALA A 97 5.97 1.92 -1.85
N ARG A 98 5.53 3.12 -1.47
CA ARG A 98 4.14 3.57 -1.60
C ARG A 98 3.72 3.66 -3.07
N GLN A 99 4.54 4.25 -3.92
CA GLN A 99 4.28 4.32 -5.36
C GLN A 99 4.18 2.93 -5.99
N ASN A 100 5.06 2.01 -5.59
CA ASN A 100 5.02 0.61 -6.03
C ASN A 100 3.73 -0.09 -5.60
N TYR A 101 3.28 0.10 -4.35
CA TYR A 101 2.01 -0.42 -3.87
C TYR A 101 0.82 0.13 -4.66
N LEU A 102 0.76 1.45 -4.88
CA LEU A 102 -0.31 2.08 -5.66
C LEU A 102 -0.35 1.55 -7.09
N LYS A 103 0.80 1.36 -7.72
CA LYS A 103 0.89 0.76 -9.06
C LYS A 103 0.37 -0.68 -9.07
N ALA A 104 0.82 -1.52 -8.14
CA ALA A 104 0.37 -2.91 -8.05
C ALA A 104 -1.14 -3.02 -7.80
N LYS A 105 -1.68 -2.17 -6.92
CA LYS A 105 -3.11 -2.06 -6.65
C LYS A 105 -3.89 -1.68 -7.90
N ASN A 106 -3.46 -0.64 -8.61
CA ASN A 106 -4.11 -0.19 -9.84
C ASN A 106 -4.12 -1.29 -10.92
N GLU A 107 -3.02 -2.02 -11.10
CA GLU A 107 -2.93 -3.12 -12.06
C GLU A 107 -3.90 -4.26 -11.75
N LYS A 108 -4.05 -4.63 -10.47
CA LYS A 108 -5.05 -5.61 -10.04
C LYS A 108 -6.47 -5.09 -10.25
N ASP A 109 -6.74 -3.84 -9.89
CA ASP A 109 -8.08 -3.25 -10.00
C ASP A 109 -8.55 -3.17 -11.47
N ILE A 110 -7.63 -2.94 -12.40
CA ILE A 110 -7.92 -3.02 -13.85
C ILE A 110 -8.40 -4.42 -14.24
N LEU A 111 -7.73 -5.48 -13.76
CA LEU A 111 -8.13 -6.86 -14.06
C LEU A 111 -9.47 -7.23 -13.41
N GLN A 112 -9.74 -6.72 -12.21
CA GLN A 112 -11.04 -6.92 -11.56
C GLN A 112 -12.16 -6.25 -12.37
N LYS A 113 -11.98 -4.98 -12.77
CA LYS A 113 -12.95 -4.28 -13.64
C LYS A 113 -13.16 -4.99 -14.96
N LEU A 114 -12.10 -5.55 -15.56
CA LEU A 114 -12.22 -6.33 -16.79
C LEU A 114 -13.02 -7.61 -16.58
N LYS A 115 -12.81 -8.31 -15.46
CA LYS A 115 -13.60 -9.49 -15.09
C LYS A 115 -15.07 -9.15 -14.95
N ASP A 116 -15.39 -8.07 -14.23
CA ASP A 116 -16.76 -7.63 -13.98
C ASP A 116 -17.48 -7.31 -15.31
N LYS A 117 -16.83 -6.56 -16.21
CA LYS A 117 -17.36 -6.29 -17.56
C LYS A 117 -17.63 -7.56 -18.36
N ARG A 118 -16.68 -8.51 -18.37
CA ARG A 118 -16.84 -9.78 -19.09
C ARG A 118 -17.97 -10.63 -18.49
N PHE A 119 -18.16 -10.55 -17.18
CA PHE A 119 -19.25 -11.27 -16.52
C PHE A 119 -20.62 -10.67 -16.86
N ASP A 120 -20.72 -9.35 -16.95
CA ASP A 120 -21.95 -8.69 -17.39
C ASP A 120 -22.28 -9.00 -18.85
N GLU A 121 -21.29 -9.00 -19.74
CA GLU A 121 -21.44 -9.47 -21.13
C GLU A 121 -21.96 -10.91 -21.19
N PHE A 122 -21.39 -11.81 -20.38
CA PHE A 122 -21.80 -13.21 -20.30
C PHE A 122 -23.28 -13.33 -19.86
N LYS A 123 -23.70 -12.60 -18.83
CA LYS A 123 -25.11 -12.60 -18.38
C LYS A 123 -26.07 -12.13 -19.48
N ILE A 124 -25.69 -11.12 -20.26
CA ILE A 124 -26.52 -10.63 -21.37
C ILE A 124 -26.64 -11.70 -22.45
N GLN A 125 -25.54 -12.39 -22.77
CA GLN A 125 -25.53 -13.48 -23.76
C GLN A 125 -26.37 -14.66 -23.29
N GLU A 126 -26.25 -15.08 -22.03
CA GLU A 126 -27.03 -16.17 -21.45
C GLU A 126 -28.54 -15.85 -21.47
N LYS A 127 -28.93 -14.63 -21.09
CA LYS A 127 -30.33 -14.19 -21.23
C LYS A 127 -30.84 -14.26 -22.67
N ARG A 128 -30.03 -13.81 -23.63
CA ARG A 128 -30.39 -13.86 -25.06
C ARG A 128 -30.50 -15.29 -25.59
N ALA A 129 -29.61 -16.19 -25.16
CA ALA A 129 -29.66 -17.61 -25.51
C ALA A 129 -30.93 -18.26 -24.96
N ASN A 130 -31.25 -18.04 -23.68
CA ASN A 130 -32.45 -18.57 -23.05
C ASN A 130 -33.73 -18.08 -23.74
N ILE A 131 -33.82 -16.80 -24.11
CA ILE A 131 -34.97 -16.26 -24.86
C ILE A 131 -35.12 -16.97 -26.21
N LYS A 132 -34.01 -17.16 -26.94
CA LYS A 132 -34.04 -17.87 -28.23
C LYS A 132 -34.49 -19.33 -28.09
N GLU A 133 -33.99 -20.04 -27.07
CA GLU A 133 -34.41 -21.42 -26.78
C GLU A 133 -35.91 -21.48 -26.47
N LEU A 134 -36.43 -20.54 -25.68
CA LEU A 134 -37.87 -20.45 -25.38
C LEU A 134 -38.70 -20.15 -26.64
N ASP A 135 -38.26 -19.23 -27.49
CA ASP A 135 -38.92 -18.91 -28.76
C ASP A 135 -38.93 -20.13 -29.71
N GLU A 136 -37.83 -20.90 -29.75
CA GLU A 136 -37.73 -22.11 -30.56
C GLU A 136 -38.67 -23.21 -30.05
N ILE A 137 -38.73 -23.44 -28.73
CA ILE A 137 -39.70 -24.35 -28.11
C ILE A 137 -41.14 -23.92 -28.42
N ALA A 138 -41.43 -22.61 -28.33
CA ALA A 138 -42.76 -22.09 -28.65
C ALA A 138 -43.14 -22.35 -30.11
N ARG A 139 -42.20 -22.18 -31.06
CA ARG A 139 -42.44 -22.48 -32.49
C ARG A 139 -42.66 -23.97 -32.74
N LEU A 140 -41.89 -24.85 -32.11
CA LEU A 140 -42.07 -26.30 -32.23
C LEU A 140 -43.43 -26.75 -31.69
N ASN A 141 -43.87 -26.18 -30.56
CA ASN A 141 -45.18 -26.49 -29.98
C ASN A 141 -46.36 -25.87 -30.75
N HIS A 142 -46.12 -24.86 -31.58
CA HIS A 142 -47.13 -24.18 -32.40
C HIS A 142 -47.15 -24.65 -33.87
N GLN A 143 -46.50 -25.78 -34.19
CA GLN A 143 -46.78 -26.47 -35.45
C GLN A 143 -48.26 -26.90 -35.44
N PRO A 144 -49.07 -26.45 -36.42
CA PRO A 144 -50.45 -26.89 -36.50
C PRO A 144 -50.44 -28.42 -36.70
N ARG A 145 -51.22 -29.13 -35.88
CA ARG A 145 -51.64 -30.48 -36.26
C ARG A 145 -52.32 -30.32 -37.61
N GLU A 146 -51.75 -30.91 -38.66
CA GLU A 146 -52.49 -31.12 -39.90
C GLU A 146 -53.73 -31.95 -39.51
N GLU A 147 -54.84 -31.26 -39.31
CA GLU A 147 -56.16 -31.87 -39.26
C GLU A 147 -56.39 -32.40 -40.68
N ASN A 148 -56.11 -33.70 -40.84
CA ASN A 148 -56.60 -34.48 -41.97
C ASN A 148 -58.13 -34.41 -41.92
N TYR A 149 -58.72 -33.50 -42.70
CA TYR A 149 -60.12 -33.56 -43.06
C TYR A 149 -60.22 -34.49 -44.27
N GLU A 150 -60.79 -35.68 -44.03
CA GLU A 150 -61.21 -36.68 -45.03
C GLU A 150 -62.21 -36.11 -46.03
#